data_AF-A0A250VL25-F1
#
_entry.id   AF-A0A250VL25-F1
#
_cell.length_a   1.000
_cell.length_b   1.000
_cell.length_c   1.000
_cell.angle_alpha   90.00
_cell.angle_beta   90.00
_cell.angle_gamma   90.00
#
_symmetry.space_group_name_H-M   'P 1'
#
loop_
_entity.id
_entity.type
_entity.pdbx_description
1 polymer ?
#
loop_
_entity_poly.entity_id
_entity_poly.type
_entity_poly.pdbx_seq_one_letter_code
_entity_poly.pdbx_strand_id
1 'polypeptide(L)'
;MSGTNTSRLVLYKPNAADDINVGTDLNANLDSIDLNSNYRVCTSSTRPSSPYVGQSILETDTGKILFRTNSSTWQEIFTAGTQISLNNTNNATLGSTGHAFQIGPTSGVNLIADNDSLVARNNGAASALVLNGTGGNLTVGASGSTVTIAGTLIVAGQYQPVIVQKTSDTARNTNTFADDPALTVSLAASAKYIVEIHIMYGTTDTARIKTQWTVPSGATGTRFAEGADQGVILSSTSAGGTGRHGAHNYTTAVQYGGRNDNTLFCAAHETALVTTTSSGTLALSWAQQTTTAGSTQAAVVAGGSWMRVQRIA
;
A
#
# COMPACT_ATOMS: atom_id res chain seq x y z
N MET A 1 28.68 -51.34 35.11
CA MET A 1 29.05 -52.31 34.06
C MET A 1 29.76 -51.54 32.95
N SER A 2 31.00 -51.90 32.63
CA SER A 2 31.82 -51.23 31.60
C SER A 2 31.53 -51.81 30.22
N GLY A 3 30.56 -51.24 29.50
CA GLY A 3 30.24 -51.61 28.12
C GLY A 3 30.63 -50.52 27.12
N THR A 4 30.55 -50.82 25.83
CA THR A 4 30.69 -49.84 24.74
C THR A 4 29.36 -49.69 24.00
N ASN A 5 29.24 -48.73 23.08
CA ASN A 5 28.07 -48.61 22.21
C ASN A 5 28.47 -48.90 20.76
N THR A 6 27.51 -49.32 19.93
CA THR A 6 27.68 -49.33 18.48
C THR A 6 27.78 -47.89 17.93
N SER A 7 28.30 -47.74 16.72
CA SER A 7 28.71 -46.44 16.18
C SER A 7 27.57 -45.56 15.64
N ARG A 8 26.45 -46.15 15.20
CA ARG A 8 25.38 -45.45 14.47
C ARG A 8 24.08 -45.39 15.26
N LEU A 9 23.60 -46.55 15.70
CA LEU A 9 22.39 -46.77 16.47
C LEU A 9 22.61 -46.65 17.98
N VAL A 10 23.88 -46.56 18.41
CA VAL A 10 24.26 -46.40 19.83
C VAL A 10 23.70 -47.54 20.70
N LEU A 11 23.71 -48.77 20.18
CA LEU A 11 23.25 -49.95 20.91
C LEU A 11 24.29 -50.32 21.97
N TYR A 12 23.85 -50.52 23.21
CA TYR A 12 24.76 -50.88 24.30
C TYR A 12 25.26 -52.31 24.16
N LYS A 13 26.58 -52.45 24.14
CA LYS A 13 27.34 -53.70 24.07
C LYS A 13 27.83 -54.09 25.46
N PRO A 14 27.16 -55.04 26.15
CA PRO A 14 27.58 -55.46 27.48
C PRO A 14 28.96 -56.13 27.46
N ASN A 15 29.59 -56.15 28.63
CA ASN A 15 30.90 -56.78 28.87
C ASN A 15 30.89 -57.63 30.16
N ALA A 16 29.70 -57.95 30.66
CA ALA A 16 29.54 -58.87 31.78
C ALA A 16 29.47 -60.30 31.26
N ALA A 17 29.85 -61.29 32.07
CA ALA A 17 29.57 -62.68 31.76
C ALA A 17 28.05 -62.93 31.85
N ASP A 18 27.53 -63.75 30.94
CA ASP A 18 26.12 -64.13 30.83
C ASP A 18 26.04 -65.61 30.40
N ASP A 19 24.87 -66.22 30.50
CA ASP A 19 24.62 -67.61 30.07
C ASP A 19 24.66 -67.74 28.53
N ILE A 20 24.54 -66.60 27.83
CA ILE A 20 24.74 -66.46 26.39
C ILE A 20 26.09 -65.82 26.08
N ASN A 21 26.69 -66.14 24.93
CA ASN A 21 27.98 -65.58 24.58
C ASN A 21 27.85 -64.10 24.21
N VAL A 22 28.15 -63.23 25.17
CA VAL A 22 28.05 -61.77 25.03
C VAL A 22 28.90 -61.23 23.87
N GLY A 23 30.04 -61.87 23.57
CA GLY A 23 30.89 -61.47 22.46
C GLY A 23 30.27 -61.79 21.10
N THR A 24 29.91 -63.05 20.87
CA THR A 24 29.48 -63.52 19.55
C THR A 24 27.99 -63.35 19.30
N ASP A 25 27.16 -63.53 20.31
CA ASP A 25 25.71 -63.62 20.11
C ASP A 25 25.03 -62.28 20.39
N LEU A 26 25.57 -61.47 21.30
CA LEU A 26 25.08 -60.12 21.53
C LEU A 26 25.89 -59.09 20.75
N ASN A 27 27.15 -58.88 21.11
CA ASN A 27 27.92 -57.74 20.60
C ASN A 27 28.10 -57.80 19.07
N ALA A 28 28.38 -58.98 18.49
CA ALA A 28 28.48 -59.10 17.04
C ALA A 28 27.13 -58.95 16.31
N ASN A 29 26.02 -59.38 16.92
CA ASN A 29 24.68 -59.14 16.38
C ASN A 29 24.31 -57.65 16.47
N LEU A 30 24.65 -56.97 17.57
CA LEU A 30 24.44 -55.53 17.72
C LEU A 30 25.27 -54.74 16.70
N ASP A 31 26.54 -55.10 16.49
CA ASP A 31 27.37 -54.50 15.43
C ASP A 31 26.78 -54.81 14.04
N SER A 32 26.22 -56.00 13.83
CA SER A 32 25.54 -56.36 12.58
C SER A 32 24.27 -55.54 12.36
N ILE A 33 23.48 -55.29 13.41
CA ILE A 33 22.28 -54.46 13.33
C ILE A 33 22.66 -53.00 13.07
N ASP A 34 23.68 -52.46 13.75
CA ASP A 34 24.23 -51.13 13.53
C ASP A 34 24.70 -50.93 12.08
N LEU A 35 25.41 -51.92 11.55
CA LEU A 35 25.92 -51.90 10.19
C LEU A 35 24.78 -51.94 9.16
N ASN A 36 23.72 -52.70 9.46
CA ASN A 36 22.56 -52.92 8.59
C ASN A 36 21.39 -51.98 8.87
N SER A 37 21.56 -50.90 9.64
CA SER A 37 20.48 -49.94 9.94
C SER A 37 20.17 -48.95 8.80
N ASN A 38 20.55 -49.30 7.57
CA ASN A 38 19.95 -48.86 6.31
C ASN A 38 20.07 -47.39 5.87
N TYR A 39 20.83 -46.55 6.56
CA TYR A 39 21.33 -45.29 6.01
C TYR A 39 22.84 -45.42 5.73
N ARG A 40 23.20 -45.55 4.44
CA ARG A 40 24.61 -45.61 4.03
C ARG A 40 25.02 -44.30 3.37
N VAL A 41 26.11 -43.73 3.86
CA VAL A 41 26.80 -42.62 3.21
C VAL A 41 27.75 -43.21 2.15
N CYS A 42 27.68 -42.72 0.92
CA CYS A 42 28.58 -43.13 -0.17
C CYS A 42 28.80 -41.97 -1.17
N THR A 43 29.55 -42.22 -2.22
CA THR A 43 29.63 -41.39 -3.43
C THR A 43 28.85 -42.06 -4.57
N SER A 44 28.59 -41.35 -5.65
CA SER A 44 27.98 -41.90 -6.86
C SER A 44 28.73 -43.09 -7.46
N SER A 45 30.04 -43.16 -7.22
CA SER A 45 30.93 -44.27 -7.62
C SER A 45 31.04 -45.41 -6.60
N THR A 46 30.59 -45.22 -5.35
CA THR A 46 30.71 -46.19 -4.26
C THR A 46 29.35 -46.66 -3.72
N ARG A 47 28.29 -46.50 -4.54
CA ARG A 47 26.97 -47.11 -4.29
C ARG A 47 27.11 -48.61 -4.04
N PRO A 48 26.31 -49.22 -3.14
CA PRO A 48 26.30 -50.67 -2.94
C PRO A 48 26.13 -51.42 -4.26
N SER A 49 26.97 -52.44 -4.50
CA SER A 49 26.92 -53.31 -5.68
C SER A 49 25.80 -54.37 -5.60
N SER A 50 25.29 -54.65 -4.40
CA SER A 50 24.18 -55.55 -4.15
C SER A 50 23.13 -54.89 -3.25
N PRO A 51 22.44 -53.83 -3.71
CA PRO A 51 21.44 -53.15 -2.92
C PRO A 51 20.11 -53.93 -2.87
N TYR A 52 19.38 -53.83 -1.77
CA TYR A 52 18.01 -54.34 -1.66
C TYR A 52 16.99 -53.22 -1.91
N VAL A 53 15.78 -53.57 -2.32
CA VAL A 53 14.69 -52.60 -2.54
C VAL A 53 14.29 -51.95 -1.22
N GLY A 54 14.25 -50.62 -1.19
CA GLY A 54 14.04 -49.82 0.02
C GLY A 54 15.31 -49.31 0.68
N GLN A 55 16.51 -49.72 0.21
CA GLN A 55 17.76 -49.20 0.76
C GLN A 55 17.87 -47.69 0.53
N SER A 56 18.22 -46.94 1.59
CA SER A 56 18.45 -45.50 1.52
C SER A 56 19.94 -45.16 1.58
N ILE A 57 20.37 -44.22 0.73
CA ILE A 57 21.74 -43.71 0.72
C ILE A 57 21.77 -42.18 0.69
N LEU A 58 22.82 -41.62 1.29
CA LEU A 58 23.23 -40.23 1.10
C LEU A 58 24.49 -40.23 0.23
N GLU A 59 24.40 -39.59 -0.93
CA GLU A 59 25.54 -39.37 -1.82
C GLU A 59 26.25 -38.07 -1.47
N THR A 60 27.49 -38.14 -0.99
CA THR A 60 28.23 -36.95 -0.54
C THR A 60 28.78 -36.11 -1.67
N ASP A 61 29.05 -36.71 -2.83
CA ASP A 61 29.59 -36.02 -4.02
C ASP A 61 28.50 -35.31 -4.83
N THR A 62 27.27 -35.82 -4.82
CA THR A 62 26.13 -35.23 -5.53
C THR A 62 25.12 -34.53 -4.61
N GLY A 63 25.25 -34.70 -3.28
CA GLY A 63 24.32 -34.18 -2.28
C GLY A 63 22.95 -34.86 -2.28
N LYS A 64 22.81 -36.01 -2.95
CA LYS A 64 21.50 -36.65 -3.18
C LYS A 64 21.12 -37.60 -2.06
N ILE A 65 19.83 -37.58 -1.71
CA ILE A 65 19.21 -38.67 -0.93
C ILE A 65 18.49 -39.58 -1.91
N LEU A 66 18.93 -40.84 -1.98
CA LEU A 66 18.41 -41.82 -2.91
C LEU A 66 17.81 -43.01 -2.17
N PHE A 67 16.80 -43.62 -2.78
CA PHE A 67 16.23 -44.89 -2.36
C PHE A 67 16.26 -45.88 -3.52
N ARG A 68 16.51 -47.14 -3.20
CA ARG A 68 16.47 -48.23 -4.18
C ARG A 68 15.02 -48.61 -4.43
N THR A 69 14.48 -48.33 -5.62
CA THR A 69 13.06 -48.63 -5.93
C THR A 69 12.82 -50.00 -6.52
N ASN A 70 13.84 -50.56 -7.16
CA ASN A 70 13.79 -51.88 -7.78
C ASN A 70 15.21 -52.47 -7.82
N SER A 71 15.38 -53.60 -8.51
CA SER A 71 16.68 -54.30 -8.59
C SER A 71 17.77 -53.54 -9.37
N SER A 72 17.47 -52.45 -10.09
CA SER A 72 18.43 -51.73 -10.94
C SER A 72 18.49 -50.21 -10.71
N THR A 73 17.45 -49.58 -10.14
CA THR A 73 17.29 -48.13 -10.10
C THR A 73 17.47 -47.54 -8.70
N TRP A 74 18.35 -46.53 -8.60
CA TRP A 74 18.36 -45.58 -7.49
C TRP A 74 17.54 -44.37 -7.89
N GLN A 75 16.51 -44.05 -7.11
CA GLN A 75 15.65 -42.91 -7.32
C GLN A 75 15.93 -41.84 -6.28
N GLU A 76 16.01 -40.59 -6.72
CA GLU A 76 16.16 -39.43 -5.86
C GLU A 76 14.81 -39.03 -5.26
N ILE A 77 14.79 -38.69 -3.97
CA ILE A 77 13.56 -38.33 -3.26
C ILE A 77 13.05 -36.95 -3.73
N PHE A 78 13.97 -36.00 -3.93
CA PHE A 78 13.66 -34.66 -4.41
C PHE A 78 14.52 -34.38 -5.63
N THR A 79 13.92 -34.47 -6.82
CA THR A 79 14.58 -34.11 -8.08
C THR A 79 14.28 -32.65 -8.45
N ALA A 80 15.03 -32.11 -9.41
CA ALA A 80 14.62 -30.87 -10.07
C ALA A 80 13.18 -31.02 -10.61
N GLY A 81 12.32 -30.07 -10.27
CA GLY A 81 10.91 -30.08 -10.66
C GLY A 81 9.99 -30.93 -9.77
N THR A 82 10.47 -31.56 -8.70
CA THR A 82 9.58 -32.17 -7.70
C THR A 82 8.63 -31.11 -7.14
N GLN A 83 7.33 -31.40 -7.20
CA GLN A 83 6.28 -30.55 -6.63
C GLN A 83 5.85 -31.12 -5.29
N ILE A 84 5.66 -30.25 -4.29
CA ILE A 84 5.07 -30.61 -3.01
C ILE A 84 3.61 -30.17 -3.04
N SER A 85 2.70 -31.11 -2.85
CA SER A 85 1.26 -30.86 -2.72
C SER A 85 0.84 -31.12 -1.28
N LEU A 86 0.26 -30.10 -0.64
CA LEU A 86 -0.18 -30.15 0.76
C LEU A 86 -1.72 -30.16 0.77
N ASN A 87 -2.32 -31.34 0.86
CA ASN A 87 -3.76 -31.55 0.65
C ASN A 87 -4.59 -31.52 1.94
N ASN A 88 -4.17 -30.79 2.97
CA ASN A 88 -4.99 -30.62 4.16
C ASN A 88 -6.20 -29.74 3.83
N THR A 89 -7.41 -30.25 4.11
CA THR A 89 -8.67 -29.56 3.84
C THR A 89 -9.12 -28.63 4.96
N ASN A 90 -8.39 -28.59 6.07
CA ASN A 90 -8.74 -27.69 7.17
C ASN A 90 -8.45 -26.24 6.78
N ASN A 91 -9.43 -25.38 7.04
CA ASN A 91 -9.34 -23.97 6.69
C ASN A 91 -8.28 -23.23 7.52
N ALA A 92 -7.52 -22.39 6.84
CA ALA A 92 -6.62 -21.41 7.42
C ALA A 92 -7.46 -20.28 8.03
N THR A 93 -7.57 -20.29 9.36
CA THR A 93 -8.28 -19.24 10.11
C THR A 93 -7.37 -18.67 11.19
N LEU A 94 -7.76 -17.54 11.79
CA LEU A 94 -6.95 -16.91 12.83
C LEU A 94 -6.58 -17.89 13.96
N GLY A 95 -7.53 -18.73 14.38
CA GLY A 95 -7.35 -19.73 15.44
C GLY A 95 -6.91 -21.13 14.98
N SER A 96 -6.75 -21.39 13.67
CA SER A 96 -6.48 -22.76 13.21
C SER A 96 -5.09 -23.26 13.62
N THR A 97 -5.02 -24.53 13.99
CA THR A 97 -3.76 -25.27 14.21
C THR A 97 -3.58 -26.41 13.21
N GLY A 98 -4.67 -26.86 12.58
CA GLY A 98 -4.63 -27.73 11.41
C GLY A 98 -4.84 -26.90 10.16
N HIS A 99 -3.78 -26.71 9.38
CA HIS A 99 -3.78 -26.10 8.05
C HIS A 99 -2.64 -26.75 7.26
N ALA A 100 -2.66 -26.63 5.94
CA ALA A 100 -1.72 -27.31 5.06
C ALA A 100 -0.29 -26.77 5.19
N PHE A 101 -0.17 -25.45 5.33
CA PHE A 101 1.09 -24.74 5.26
C PHE A 101 1.22 -23.69 6.36
N GLN A 102 2.38 -23.62 7.01
CA GLN A 102 2.71 -22.59 7.99
C GLN A 102 4.17 -22.15 7.85
N ILE A 103 4.40 -20.84 7.87
CA ILE A 103 5.72 -20.22 8.09
C ILE A 103 5.68 -19.46 9.40
N GLY A 104 6.59 -19.78 10.33
CA GLY A 104 6.64 -19.19 11.67
C GLY A 104 5.97 -20.06 12.75
N PRO A 105 6.12 -19.70 14.04
CA PRO A 105 5.57 -20.47 15.14
C PRO A 105 4.05 -20.27 15.31
N THR A 106 3.33 -21.31 15.74
CA THR A 106 1.88 -21.24 15.99
C THR A 106 1.52 -20.24 17.09
N SER A 107 2.37 -20.11 18.10
CA SER A 107 2.21 -19.19 19.24
C SER A 107 2.73 -17.77 18.99
N GLY A 108 3.07 -17.41 17.76
CA GLY A 108 3.61 -16.10 17.40
C GLY A 108 3.13 -15.65 16.02
N VAL A 109 3.86 -14.69 15.44
CA VAL A 109 3.59 -14.21 14.07
C VAL A 109 3.87 -15.34 13.08
N ASN A 110 2.87 -15.68 12.28
CA ASN A 110 3.00 -16.67 11.23
C ASN A 110 2.13 -16.33 10.02
N LEU A 111 2.48 -16.98 8.91
CA LEU A 111 1.71 -17.00 7.67
C LEU A 111 1.19 -18.41 7.48
N ILE A 112 -0.12 -18.55 7.33
CA ILE A 112 -0.77 -19.83 7.02
C ILE A 112 -1.52 -19.72 5.71
N ALA A 113 -1.65 -20.84 5.01
CA ALA A 113 -2.39 -20.92 3.77
C ALA A 113 -3.17 -22.24 3.70
N ASP A 114 -4.30 -22.19 3.00
CA ASP A 114 -5.11 -23.34 2.59
C ASP A 114 -5.46 -23.24 1.10
N ASN A 115 -6.59 -23.82 0.68
CA ASN A 115 -7.02 -23.88 -0.71
C ASN A 115 -7.49 -22.53 -1.29
N ASP A 116 -7.94 -21.57 -0.47
CA ASP A 116 -8.52 -20.31 -0.95
C ASP A 116 -8.07 -19.06 -0.18
N SER A 117 -7.31 -19.24 0.89
CA SER A 117 -6.99 -18.20 1.84
C SER A 117 -5.50 -18.16 2.17
N LEU A 118 -5.00 -16.94 2.29
CA LEU A 118 -3.68 -16.63 2.84
C LEU A 118 -3.88 -15.71 4.04
N VAL A 119 -3.43 -16.15 5.22
CA VAL A 119 -3.71 -15.45 6.49
C VAL A 119 -2.41 -15.16 7.22
N ALA A 120 -2.15 -13.87 7.44
CA ALA A 120 -1.14 -13.42 8.41
C ALA A 120 -1.79 -13.28 9.79
N ARG A 121 -1.19 -13.87 10.81
CA ARG A 121 -1.73 -13.87 12.17
C ARG A 121 -0.64 -13.85 13.23
N ASN A 122 -1.03 -13.61 14.47
CA ASN A 122 -0.17 -13.68 15.65
C ASN A 122 -0.92 -14.35 16.80
N ASN A 123 -0.54 -15.59 17.16
CA ASN A 123 -1.13 -16.34 18.27
C ASN A 123 -2.67 -16.32 18.32
N GLY A 124 -3.36 -16.62 17.21
CA GLY A 124 -4.82 -16.64 17.18
C GLY A 124 -5.49 -15.32 16.74
N ALA A 125 -4.75 -14.22 16.62
CA ALA A 125 -5.28 -12.90 16.23
C ALA A 125 -4.80 -12.47 14.83
N ALA A 126 -5.53 -11.57 14.17
CA ALA A 126 -5.13 -11.03 12.86
C ALA A 126 -3.82 -10.24 12.95
N SER A 127 -2.98 -10.37 11.93
CA SER A 127 -1.75 -9.58 11.74
C SER A 127 -1.75 -8.95 10.36
N ALA A 128 -1.05 -7.84 10.20
CA ALA A 128 -0.84 -7.25 8.88
C ALA A 128 -0.03 -8.20 7.99
N LEU A 129 -0.54 -8.49 6.80
CA LEU A 129 0.22 -9.13 5.74
C LEU A 129 1.03 -8.06 5.00
N VAL A 130 2.34 -8.09 5.17
CA VAL A 130 3.25 -7.19 4.45
C VAL A 130 3.77 -7.90 3.21
N LEU A 131 3.29 -7.51 2.04
CA LEU A 131 3.84 -7.95 0.77
C LEU A 131 4.89 -6.96 0.33
N ASN A 132 6.09 -7.47 0.01
CA ASN A 132 7.18 -6.68 -0.55
C ASN A 132 7.64 -5.50 0.34
N GLY A 133 7.72 -5.72 1.66
CA GLY A 133 8.03 -4.67 2.66
C GLY A 133 9.42 -4.06 2.55
N THR A 134 10.32 -4.65 1.77
CA THR A 134 11.70 -4.16 1.56
C THR A 134 11.87 -3.40 0.22
N GLY A 135 10.77 -3.12 -0.49
CA GLY A 135 10.78 -2.41 -1.77
C GLY A 135 10.76 -3.34 -3.00
N GLY A 136 10.60 -2.77 -4.20
CA GLY A 136 10.38 -3.49 -5.47
C GLY A 136 8.94 -3.32 -5.99
N ASN A 137 8.63 -3.97 -7.12
CA ASN A 137 7.29 -3.92 -7.71
C ASN A 137 6.48 -5.15 -7.27
N LEU A 138 5.24 -4.92 -6.81
CA LEU A 138 4.25 -5.97 -6.64
C LEU A 138 3.26 -5.92 -7.80
N THR A 139 3.24 -6.96 -8.63
CA THR A 139 2.22 -7.14 -9.67
C THR A 139 1.09 -8.01 -9.12
N VAL A 140 -0.14 -7.48 -9.11
CA VAL A 140 -1.33 -8.22 -8.67
C VAL A 140 -2.31 -8.32 -9.83
N GLY A 141 -2.68 -9.54 -10.20
CA GLY A 141 -3.48 -9.84 -11.39
C GLY A 141 -2.66 -9.77 -12.69
N ALA A 142 -3.30 -10.16 -13.80
CA ALA A 142 -2.75 -10.09 -15.16
C ALA A 142 -3.73 -9.40 -16.11
N SER A 143 -3.35 -9.22 -17.38
CA SER A 143 -4.23 -8.63 -18.39
C SER A 143 -5.57 -9.35 -18.45
N GLY A 144 -6.67 -8.61 -18.26
CA GLY A 144 -8.03 -9.15 -18.26
C GLY A 144 -8.51 -9.71 -16.92
N SER A 145 -7.69 -9.70 -15.86
CA SER A 145 -8.13 -10.07 -14.51
C SER A 145 -8.79 -8.90 -13.79
N THR A 146 -9.78 -9.19 -12.96
CA THR A 146 -10.34 -8.21 -12.01
C THR A 146 -9.70 -8.40 -10.64
N VAL A 147 -9.20 -7.32 -10.03
CA VAL A 147 -8.76 -7.32 -8.63
C VAL A 147 -9.87 -6.71 -7.80
N THR A 148 -10.48 -7.52 -6.93
CA THR A 148 -11.54 -7.06 -6.01
C THR A 148 -10.95 -6.81 -4.62
N ILE A 149 -11.16 -5.61 -4.10
CA ILE A 149 -10.84 -5.23 -2.72
C ILE A 149 -12.15 -4.83 -2.06
N ALA A 150 -12.71 -5.73 -1.25
CA ALA A 150 -14.01 -5.50 -0.61
C ALA A 150 -13.93 -4.45 0.52
N GLY A 151 -12.73 -4.21 1.07
CA GLY A 151 -12.48 -3.21 2.10
C GLY A 151 -11.99 -1.87 1.55
N THR A 152 -11.50 -1.02 2.46
CA THR A 152 -10.91 0.27 2.09
C THR A 152 -9.57 0.07 1.38
N LEU A 153 -9.42 0.67 0.19
CA LEU A 153 -8.15 0.81 -0.49
C LEU A 153 -7.52 2.16 -0.15
N ILE A 154 -6.36 2.14 0.50
CA ILE A 154 -5.55 3.34 0.72
C ILE A 154 -4.43 3.35 -0.33
N VAL A 155 -4.55 4.23 -1.32
CA VAL A 155 -3.50 4.45 -2.31
C VAL A 155 -2.63 5.62 -1.85
N ALA A 156 -1.49 5.30 -1.22
CA ALA A 156 -0.46 6.28 -0.94
C ALA A 156 0.27 6.62 -2.24
N GLY A 157 -0.16 7.65 -2.95
CA GLY A 157 0.40 8.01 -4.25
C GLY A 157 0.10 9.45 -4.68
N GLN A 158 1.05 10.03 -5.40
CA GLN A 158 1.14 11.45 -5.78
C GLN A 158 0.08 11.91 -6.81
N TYR A 159 -1.02 11.17 -7.03
CA TYR A 159 -1.99 11.47 -8.08
C TYR A 159 -3.46 11.47 -7.63
N GLN A 160 -3.72 11.28 -6.32
CA GLN A 160 -5.06 11.43 -5.78
C GLN A 160 -5.43 12.93 -5.71
N PRO A 161 -6.66 13.32 -6.10
CA PRO A 161 -7.10 14.69 -5.94
C PRO A 161 -7.23 15.03 -4.45
N VAL A 162 -6.58 16.10 -4.02
CA VAL A 162 -6.81 16.74 -2.73
C VAL A 162 -7.99 17.69 -2.89
N ILE A 163 -9.04 17.50 -2.10
CA ILE A 163 -10.22 18.37 -2.09
C ILE A 163 -10.31 19.03 -0.72
N VAL A 164 -10.31 20.36 -0.71
CA VAL A 164 -10.60 21.16 0.49
C VAL A 164 -11.91 21.91 0.29
N GLN A 165 -12.74 21.93 1.32
CA GLN A 165 -14.05 22.57 1.30
C GLN A 165 -14.17 23.55 2.46
N LYS A 166 -14.74 24.71 2.17
CA LYS A 166 -15.04 25.72 3.17
C LYS A 166 -16.31 25.35 3.93
N THR A 167 -16.25 25.28 5.25
CA THR A 167 -17.38 24.89 6.11
C THR A 167 -18.22 26.05 6.63
N SER A 168 -17.68 27.27 6.60
CA SER A 168 -18.34 28.48 7.10
C SER A 168 -17.92 29.70 6.29
N ASP A 169 -18.79 30.70 6.25
CA ASP A 169 -18.55 31.97 5.57
C ASP A 169 -17.31 32.69 6.15
N THR A 170 -16.58 33.39 5.29
CA THR A 170 -15.55 34.34 5.71
C THR A 170 -15.84 35.66 5.05
N ALA A 171 -15.96 36.71 5.86
CA ALA A 171 -16.22 38.07 5.42
C ALA A 171 -14.94 38.90 5.46
N ARG A 172 -14.75 39.80 4.49
CA ARG A 172 -13.67 40.81 4.49
C ARG A 172 -14.24 42.14 4.05
N ASN A 173 -13.86 43.19 4.77
CA ASN A 173 -14.21 44.58 4.49
C ASN A 173 -13.02 45.43 4.03
N THR A 174 -11.87 44.80 3.76
CA THR A 174 -10.62 45.45 3.34
C THR A 174 -10.31 45.17 1.88
N ASN A 175 -9.60 46.10 1.24
CA ASN A 175 -9.12 45.94 -0.14
C ASN A 175 -7.77 45.21 -0.27
N THR A 176 -7.17 44.79 0.85
CA THR A 176 -5.93 44.01 0.91
C THR A 176 -6.21 42.52 0.73
N PHE A 177 -5.52 41.89 -0.22
CA PHE A 177 -5.59 40.45 -0.42
C PHE A 177 -5.07 39.69 0.80
N ALA A 178 -5.78 38.61 1.13
CA ALA A 178 -5.32 37.61 2.08
C ALA A 178 -5.76 36.23 1.59
N ASP A 179 -5.08 35.18 2.03
CA ASP A 179 -5.45 33.82 1.65
C ASP A 179 -6.70 33.38 2.42
N ASP A 180 -7.62 32.69 1.75
CA ASP A 180 -8.74 32.06 2.42
C ASP A 180 -8.22 30.95 3.34
N PRO A 181 -8.62 30.90 4.62
CA PRO A 181 -8.05 29.94 5.56
C PRO A 181 -8.42 28.47 5.25
N ALA A 182 -9.52 28.23 4.52
CA ALA A 182 -10.01 26.88 4.21
C ALA A 182 -9.66 26.42 2.79
N LEU A 183 -9.55 27.35 1.84
CA LEU A 183 -9.25 27.04 0.44
C LEU A 183 -7.73 27.15 0.18
N THR A 184 -6.97 26.37 0.92
CA THR A 184 -5.49 26.28 0.85
C THR A 184 -5.03 24.82 0.73
N VAL A 185 -4.00 24.57 -0.08
CA VAL A 185 -3.37 23.25 -0.25
C VAL A 185 -1.85 23.41 -0.39
N SER A 186 -1.06 22.56 0.25
CA SER A 186 0.39 22.51 0.03
C SER A 186 0.73 21.74 -1.25
N LEU A 187 1.53 22.35 -2.12
CA LEU A 187 2.07 21.75 -3.33
C LEU A 187 3.53 21.34 -3.12
N ALA A 188 3.91 20.20 -3.68
CA ALA A 188 5.30 19.75 -3.74
C ALA A 188 6.10 20.58 -4.75
N ALA A 189 7.43 20.52 -4.67
CA ALA A 189 8.32 21.11 -5.66
C ALA A 189 8.34 20.28 -6.96
N SER A 190 8.73 20.91 -8.07
CA SER A 190 9.01 20.24 -9.36
C SER A 190 7.87 19.35 -9.87
N ALA A 191 6.62 19.78 -9.68
CA ALA A 191 5.42 19.02 -10.00
C ALA A 191 4.41 19.85 -10.81
N LYS A 192 3.53 19.17 -11.55
CA LYS A 192 2.42 19.77 -12.30
C LYS A 192 1.09 19.38 -11.70
N TYR A 193 0.18 20.35 -11.61
CA TYR A 193 -1.14 20.18 -11.01
C TYR A 193 -2.25 20.69 -11.94
N ILE A 194 -3.39 20.00 -11.94
CA ILE A 194 -4.67 20.57 -12.34
C ILE A 194 -5.34 21.10 -11.08
N VAL A 195 -5.75 22.37 -11.12
CA VAL A 195 -6.42 23.06 -10.02
C VAL A 195 -7.77 23.56 -10.49
N GLU A 196 -8.77 23.38 -9.64
CA GLU A 196 -10.13 23.86 -9.82
C GLU A 196 -10.61 24.48 -8.51
N ILE A 197 -11.19 25.69 -8.57
CA ILE A 197 -11.76 26.39 -7.42
C ILE A 197 -13.18 26.82 -7.78
N HIS A 198 -14.16 26.34 -7.02
CA HIS A 198 -15.53 26.81 -7.06
C HIS A 198 -15.77 27.77 -5.91
N ILE A 199 -16.13 29.00 -6.25
CA ILE A 199 -16.24 30.12 -5.33
C ILE A 199 -17.70 30.53 -5.26
N MET A 200 -18.35 30.27 -4.13
CA MET A 200 -19.62 30.89 -3.80
C MET A 200 -19.32 32.18 -3.05
N TYR A 201 -19.82 33.31 -3.52
CA TYR A 201 -19.50 34.60 -2.90
C TYR A 201 -20.69 35.56 -2.85
N GLY A 202 -20.76 36.35 -1.78
CA GLY A 202 -21.74 37.42 -1.57
C GLY A 202 -21.04 38.77 -1.57
N THR A 203 -21.66 39.80 -2.14
CA THR A 203 -21.08 41.14 -2.16
C THR A 203 -22.13 42.21 -2.47
N THR A 204 -21.97 43.39 -1.87
CA THR A 204 -22.68 44.61 -2.28
C THR A 204 -22.01 45.25 -3.52
N ASP A 205 -22.70 46.18 -4.19
CA ASP A 205 -22.19 46.88 -5.38
C ASP A 205 -20.96 47.74 -5.08
N THR A 206 -20.95 48.43 -3.94
CA THR A 206 -19.77 49.18 -3.49
C THR A 206 -18.61 48.27 -3.14
N ALA A 207 -18.91 47.10 -2.58
CA ALA A 207 -17.92 46.17 -2.10
C ALA A 207 -17.16 45.49 -3.23
N ARG A 208 -17.88 44.75 -4.07
CA ARG A 208 -17.41 43.71 -5.01
C ARG A 208 -16.36 42.76 -4.43
N ILE A 209 -16.25 41.57 -5.01
CA ILE A 209 -15.15 40.65 -4.68
C ILE A 209 -14.06 40.74 -5.75
N LYS A 210 -12.81 40.67 -5.32
CA LYS A 210 -11.68 40.40 -6.19
C LYS A 210 -10.89 39.20 -5.69
N THR A 211 -10.43 38.37 -6.63
CA THR A 211 -9.64 37.16 -6.35
C THR A 211 -8.30 37.23 -7.06
N GLN A 212 -7.32 36.53 -6.49
CA GLN A 212 -6.04 36.15 -7.08
C GLN A 212 -5.62 34.82 -6.47
N TRP A 213 -4.57 34.20 -6.99
CA TRP A 213 -4.03 32.96 -6.42
C TRP A 213 -2.69 33.23 -5.77
N THR A 214 -2.56 32.78 -4.53
CA THR A 214 -1.24 32.57 -3.94
C THR A 214 -0.73 31.24 -4.45
N VAL A 215 0.48 31.21 -5.01
CA VAL A 215 1.12 30.00 -5.54
C VAL A 215 2.54 29.89 -4.99
N PRO A 216 3.16 28.68 -4.97
CA PRO A 216 4.55 28.53 -4.58
C PRO A 216 5.49 29.44 -5.38
N SER A 217 6.58 29.88 -4.76
CA SER A 217 7.57 30.74 -5.43
C SER A 217 8.13 30.06 -6.69
N GLY A 218 8.16 30.81 -7.79
CA GLY A 218 8.59 30.33 -9.09
C GLY A 218 7.60 29.40 -9.79
N ALA A 219 6.36 29.27 -9.31
CA ALA A 219 5.33 28.54 -10.03
C ALA A 219 4.93 29.28 -11.32
N THR A 220 4.58 28.53 -12.37
CA THR A 220 4.22 29.05 -13.70
C THR A 220 2.90 28.48 -14.20
N GLY A 221 2.25 29.25 -15.08
CA GLY A 221 0.98 28.93 -15.75
C GLY A 221 0.03 30.12 -15.73
N THR A 222 -1.21 29.89 -16.15
CA THR A 222 -2.30 30.88 -16.15
C THR A 222 -3.53 30.28 -15.49
N ARG A 223 -4.36 31.14 -14.89
CA ARG A 223 -5.68 30.76 -14.39
C ARG A 223 -6.77 31.27 -15.31
N PHE A 224 -7.76 30.44 -15.59
CA PHE A 224 -9.01 30.83 -16.20
C PHE A 224 -9.96 31.28 -15.10
N ALA A 225 -10.68 32.36 -15.36
CA ALA A 225 -11.62 32.98 -14.44
C ALA A 225 -12.97 33.16 -15.12
N GLU A 226 -13.99 32.53 -14.53
CA GLU A 226 -15.36 32.53 -15.02
C GLU A 226 -16.31 33.00 -13.92
N GLY A 227 -17.22 33.91 -14.23
CA GLY A 227 -18.19 34.42 -13.26
C GLY A 227 -18.99 35.61 -13.79
N ALA A 228 -19.72 36.31 -12.92
CA ALA A 228 -20.39 37.55 -13.30
C ALA A 228 -19.37 38.63 -13.69
N ASP A 229 -19.59 39.33 -14.81
CA ASP A 229 -18.72 40.43 -15.20
C ASP A 229 -18.68 41.52 -14.12
N GLN A 230 -17.53 42.18 -13.98
CA GLN A 230 -17.29 43.17 -12.93
C GLN A 230 -18.34 44.29 -12.90
N GLY A 231 -18.93 44.67 -14.05
CA GLY A 231 -19.94 45.73 -14.14
C GLY A 231 -21.37 45.29 -13.81
N VAL A 232 -21.60 43.99 -13.58
CA VAL A 232 -22.94 43.42 -13.43
C VAL A 232 -23.36 43.36 -11.97
N ILE A 233 -24.52 43.95 -11.68
CA ILE A 233 -25.26 43.77 -10.43
C ILE A 233 -26.56 43.04 -10.73
N LEU A 234 -26.61 41.77 -10.32
CA LEU A 234 -27.75 40.89 -10.43
C LEU A 234 -28.79 41.24 -9.36
N SER A 235 -30.07 41.01 -9.65
CA SER A 235 -31.11 41.11 -8.63
C SER A 235 -31.11 39.87 -7.72
N SER A 236 -31.82 39.94 -6.59
CA SER A 236 -31.97 38.82 -5.66
C SER A 236 -32.61 37.57 -6.27
N THR A 237 -33.41 37.74 -7.34
CA THR A 237 -34.17 36.67 -8.00
C THR A 237 -33.72 36.33 -9.41
N SER A 238 -32.85 37.13 -10.04
CA SER A 238 -32.36 36.89 -11.41
C SER A 238 -30.95 36.29 -11.40
N ALA A 239 -30.76 35.23 -12.19
CA ALA A 239 -29.45 34.69 -12.52
C ALA A 239 -28.93 35.16 -13.89
N GLY A 240 -29.66 36.05 -14.58
CA GLY A 240 -29.29 36.55 -15.90
C GLY A 240 -28.37 37.77 -15.84
N GLY A 241 -27.28 37.77 -16.61
CA GLY A 241 -26.35 38.89 -16.73
C GLY A 241 -25.18 38.57 -17.67
N THR A 242 -24.29 39.54 -17.88
CA THR A 242 -23.07 39.35 -18.68
C THR A 242 -22.04 38.55 -17.87
N GLY A 243 -21.50 37.49 -18.47
CA GLY A 243 -20.41 36.70 -17.90
C GLY A 243 -19.03 37.27 -18.24
N ARG A 244 -18.07 37.01 -17.36
CA ARG A 244 -16.63 37.17 -17.61
C ARG A 244 -16.04 35.79 -17.89
N HIS A 245 -15.21 35.72 -18.92
CA HIS A 245 -14.43 34.54 -19.28
C HIS A 245 -13.05 35.02 -19.74
N GLY A 246 -12.01 34.80 -18.93
CA GLY A 246 -10.67 35.31 -19.23
C GLY A 246 -9.56 34.47 -18.63
N ALA A 247 -8.37 34.56 -19.21
CA ALA A 247 -7.15 33.95 -18.67
C ALA A 247 -6.24 35.04 -18.09
N HIS A 248 -5.70 34.79 -16.90
CA HIS A 248 -4.93 35.76 -16.14
C HIS A 248 -3.70 35.12 -15.49
N ASN A 249 -2.68 35.93 -15.20
CA ASN A 249 -1.60 35.49 -14.31
C ASN A 249 -2.17 35.26 -12.90
N TYR A 250 -1.52 34.42 -12.09
CA TYR A 250 -2.00 34.06 -10.76
C TYR A 250 -2.20 35.29 -9.85
N THR A 251 -1.30 36.26 -9.91
CA THR A 251 -1.35 37.49 -9.09
C THR A 251 -2.17 38.62 -9.71
N THR A 252 -2.74 38.45 -10.90
CA THR A 252 -3.61 39.47 -11.49
C THR A 252 -4.94 39.44 -10.76
N ALA A 253 -5.30 40.54 -10.09
CA ALA A 253 -6.60 40.69 -9.45
C ALA A 253 -7.74 40.58 -10.49
N VAL A 254 -8.65 39.63 -10.28
CA VAL A 254 -9.86 39.47 -11.09
C VAL A 254 -11.04 39.88 -10.22
N GLN A 255 -11.77 40.88 -10.67
CA GLN A 255 -13.01 41.34 -10.05
C GLN A 255 -14.21 40.61 -10.63
N TYR A 256 -15.20 40.32 -9.79
CA TYR A 256 -16.49 39.79 -10.22
C TYR A 256 -17.63 40.74 -9.83
N GLY A 257 -18.70 40.69 -10.63
CA GLY A 257 -19.98 41.33 -10.30
C GLY A 257 -20.64 40.69 -9.07
N GLY A 258 -21.88 41.03 -8.74
CA GLY A 258 -22.53 40.53 -7.52
C GLY A 258 -24.05 40.63 -7.55
N ARG A 259 -24.71 40.31 -6.43
CA ARG A 259 -26.17 40.45 -6.24
C ARG A 259 -26.60 41.70 -5.45
N ASN A 260 -25.65 42.61 -5.23
CA ASN A 260 -25.77 43.71 -4.27
C ASN A 260 -26.23 43.25 -2.87
N ASP A 261 -25.83 42.04 -2.47
CA ASP A 261 -26.25 41.37 -1.25
C ASP A 261 -25.13 40.42 -0.81
N ASN A 262 -24.80 40.39 0.48
CA ASN A 262 -23.73 39.55 1.02
C ASN A 262 -24.22 38.22 1.60
N THR A 263 -25.52 37.96 1.56
CA THR A 263 -26.20 36.72 1.96
C THR A 263 -26.73 35.92 0.75
N LEU A 264 -26.94 36.59 -0.39
CA LEU A 264 -27.28 35.94 -1.65
C LEU A 264 -26.04 35.73 -2.51
N PHE A 265 -25.67 34.48 -2.73
CA PHE A 265 -24.40 34.15 -3.36
C PHE A 265 -24.47 34.10 -4.90
N CYS A 266 -23.43 34.65 -5.51
CA CYS A 266 -23.02 34.37 -6.88
C CYS A 266 -22.02 33.21 -6.91
N ALA A 267 -21.80 32.65 -8.11
CA ALA A 267 -20.76 31.67 -8.35
C ALA A 267 -19.66 32.26 -9.24
N ALA A 268 -18.41 31.92 -8.93
CA ALA A 268 -17.28 32.03 -9.83
C ALA A 268 -16.55 30.68 -9.87
N HIS A 269 -15.95 30.37 -11.00
CA HIS A 269 -15.21 29.16 -11.24
C HIS A 269 -13.85 29.51 -11.81
N GLU A 270 -12.79 28.99 -11.18
CA GLU A 270 -11.43 29.27 -11.60
C GLU A 270 -10.65 27.97 -11.77
N THR A 271 -9.92 27.85 -12.88
CA THR A 271 -9.12 26.65 -13.18
C THR A 271 -7.71 27.02 -13.63
N ALA A 272 -6.74 26.14 -13.39
CA ALA A 272 -5.40 26.34 -13.90
C ALA A 272 -4.63 25.02 -14.04
N LEU A 273 -3.62 25.05 -14.90
CA LEU A 273 -2.49 24.13 -14.80
C LEU A 273 -1.35 24.86 -14.07
N VAL A 274 -0.92 24.35 -12.93
CA VAL A 274 0.15 24.94 -12.10
C VAL A 274 1.39 24.08 -12.19
N THR A 275 2.50 24.66 -12.67
CA THR A 275 3.82 24.01 -12.64
C THR A 275 4.65 24.63 -11.54
N THR A 276 5.10 23.83 -10.57
CA THR A 276 5.84 24.30 -9.38
C THR A 276 7.34 24.11 -9.57
N THR A 277 8.12 25.09 -9.09
CA THR A 277 9.58 24.97 -9.01
C THR A 277 10.01 24.67 -7.57
N SER A 278 9.42 25.37 -6.60
CA SER A 278 9.56 25.12 -5.16
C SER A 278 8.27 24.55 -4.58
N SER A 279 8.36 23.88 -3.43
CA SER A 279 7.19 23.54 -2.63
C SER A 279 6.61 24.80 -1.99
N GLY A 280 5.33 24.78 -1.64
CA GLY A 280 4.68 25.91 -0.99
C GLY A 280 3.16 25.82 -0.99
N THR A 281 2.51 26.92 -0.64
CA THR A 281 1.06 27.00 -0.55
C THR A 281 0.45 27.44 -1.88
N LEU A 282 -0.60 26.74 -2.29
CA LEU A 282 -1.61 27.21 -3.22
C LEU A 282 -2.83 27.66 -2.41
N ALA A 283 -3.33 28.87 -2.64
CA ALA A 283 -4.53 29.36 -1.96
C ALA A 283 -5.37 30.27 -2.85
N LEU A 284 -6.69 30.25 -2.64
CA LEU A 284 -7.54 31.36 -3.09
C LEU A 284 -7.22 32.58 -2.23
N SER A 285 -6.66 33.62 -2.84
CA SER A 285 -6.41 34.89 -2.18
C SER A 285 -7.46 35.89 -2.62
N TRP A 286 -8.16 36.53 -1.69
CA TRP A 286 -9.29 37.39 -2.05
C TRP A 286 -9.41 38.62 -1.16
N ALA A 287 -10.13 39.61 -1.65
CA ALA A 287 -10.41 40.85 -0.93
C ALA A 287 -11.70 41.47 -1.44
N GLN A 288 -12.15 42.49 -0.74
CA GLN A 288 -13.15 43.41 -1.26
C GLN A 288 -12.50 44.35 -2.30
N GLN A 289 -13.25 44.83 -3.30
CA GLN A 289 -12.72 45.81 -4.24
C GLN A 289 -12.50 47.17 -3.56
N THR A 290 -13.50 47.66 -2.83
CA THR A 290 -13.47 48.94 -2.11
C THR A 290 -13.63 48.71 -0.62
N THR A 291 -12.73 49.23 0.21
CA THR A 291 -12.85 49.15 1.67
C THR A 291 -14.15 49.81 2.13
N THR A 292 -14.94 49.13 2.97
CA THR A 292 -16.19 49.67 3.53
C THR A 292 -16.14 49.67 5.06
N ALA A 293 -16.84 50.62 5.68
CA ALA A 293 -17.01 50.64 7.13
C ALA A 293 -18.14 49.68 7.52
N GLY A 294 -17.83 48.68 8.36
CA GLY A 294 -18.81 47.72 8.88
C GLY A 294 -18.87 46.38 8.14
N SER A 295 -19.57 45.40 8.73
CA SER A 295 -19.67 44.02 8.23
C SER A 295 -20.83 43.79 7.24
N THR A 296 -21.83 44.67 7.23
CA THR A 296 -23.02 44.56 6.35
C THR A 296 -22.72 44.80 4.88
N GLN A 297 -21.53 45.34 4.57
CA GLN A 297 -21.05 45.55 3.21
C GLN A 297 -19.77 44.75 2.90
N ALA A 298 -19.44 43.77 3.74
CA ALA A 298 -18.28 42.93 3.50
C ALA A 298 -18.51 42.00 2.31
N ALA A 299 -17.50 41.82 1.47
CA ALA A 299 -17.48 40.69 0.55
C ALA A 299 -17.34 39.39 1.36
N VAL A 300 -18.05 38.34 0.95
CA VAL A 300 -18.11 37.05 1.63
C VAL A 300 -17.71 35.97 0.66
N VAL A 301 -16.81 35.06 1.07
CA VAL A 301 -16.66 33.74 0.45
C VAL A 301 -17.39 32.74 1.34
N ALA A 302 -18.40 32.09 0.77
CA ALA A 302 -19.38 31.31 1.51
C ALA A 302 -18.89 29.88 1.80
N GLY A 303 -19.41 29.31 2.90
CA GLY A 303 -19.39 27.87 3.13
C GLY A 303 -20.02 27.13 1.95
N GLY A 304 -19.42 26.01 1.54
CA GLY A 304 -19.78 25.30 0.31
C GLY A 304 -18.82 25.54 -0.86
N SER A 305 -18.04 26.63 -0.84
CA SER A 305 -16.91 26.80 -1.76
C SER A 305 -15.88 25.69 -1.59
N TRP A 306 -15.22 25.27 -2.67
CA TRP A 306 -14.24 24.18 -2.63
C TRP A 306 -13.11 24.37 -3.63
N MET A 307 -11.98 23.70 -3.35
CA MET A 307 -10.82 23.62 -4.23
C MET A 307 -10.43 22.15 -4.41
N ARG A 308 -10.21 21.73 -5.66
CA ARG A 308 -9.66 20.43 -6.04
C ARG A 308 -8.28 20.64 -6.66
N VAL A 309 -7.31 19.87 -6.18
CA VAL A 309 -5.93 19.90 -6.64
C VAL A 309 -5.48 18.48 -6.95
N GLN A 310 -5.14 18.20 -8.19
CA GLN A 310 -4.62 16.89 -8.58
C GLN A 310 -3.26 17.06 -9.25
N ARG A 311 -2.23 16.42 -8.69
CA ARG A 311 -0.95 16.33 -9.36
C ARG A 311 -1.07 15.39 -10.56
N ILE A 312 -0.39 15.74 -11.65
CA ILE A 312 -0.43 15.03 -12.94
C ILE A 312 0.97 14.73 -13.51
N ALA A 313 2.03 15.33 -12.94
CA ALA A 313 3.44 14.99 -13.18
C ALA A 313 4.29 15.39 -11.97
#